data_AF-A0A7X1D609-F1
#
_entry.id   AF-A0A7X1D609-F1
#
_cell.length_a   1.000
_cell.length_b   1.000
_cell.length_c   1.000
_cell.angle_alpha   90.00
_cell.angle_beta   90.00
_cell.angle_gamma   90.00
#
_symmetry.space_group_name_H-M   'P 1'
#
loop_
_entity.id
_entity.type
_entity.pdbx_description
1 polymer ?
#
loop_
_entity_poly.entity_id
_entity_poly.type
_entity_poly.pdbx_seq_one_letter_code
_entity_poly.pdbx_strand_id
1 'polypeptide(L)'
;MLNNKMKKAASIMAVAALIGTSVTTPLGALTTKAAESQPQSQPSTLAVLNPNLLSQDISVSATNSKRFATNWNLTSGAAYTTLGYDTNGGAVATDAVGNIFHLTNASMSMQTTFKARTNVAVSQTIDTEIGKEYTYTSRFYLDESVGPGPTRTMVNRNITLQINDSTPRTLIGLNQGIVNGYEGTFSFVATSTKTNITLASIGTSSTRDYRLFQTLQSIKKSDKQVQQDAIALEQQAQQAVNNLFNGSNPANVIKTGLTQSEIDAAQNLVNQVTDETKKAAFQKNLDNAKKQLNDRIDAENKAQDVVNNLFENKDPNGDITGNVTKDDIDAAQDLIDKLANTTKKAELQTALNKAKQQLTDRIEATEKEAQDKANEAVTNLFENNDPDGDIVGNLTQDDLDKAQDLINKVTDETKKAELQRDLDRAKQQLTDRTEATEKEAQDKANEAVTNLFENNDPDGDIVGNLTQDD
;
A
#
# COMPACT_ATOMS: atom_id res chain seq x y z
N MET A 1 26.98 -11.69 54.54
CA MET A 1 26.29 -10.52 53.95
C MET A 1 25.60 -11.00 52.68
N LEU A 2 24.38 -11.55 52.77
CA LEU A 2 23.07 -10.88 52.59
C LEU A 2 22.96 -9.96 51.36
N ASN A 3 22.34 -10.46 50.28
CA ASN A 3 21.15 -9.90 49.57
C ASN A 3 21.08 -10.56 48.17
N ASN A 4 20.21 -11.54 47.90
CA ASN A 4 18.76 -11.47 47.73
C ASN A 4 18.28 -10.40 46.73
N LYS A 5 17.92 -10.83 45.51
CA LYS A 5 16.62 -10.57 44.86
C LYS A 5 16.50 -11.29 43.51
N MET A 6 15.72 -12.37 43.52
CA MET A 6 15.03 -12.92 42.35
C MET A 6 13.97 -11.94 41.85
N LYS A 7 13.86 -11.75 40.53
CA LYS A 7 12.61 -11.41 39.84
C LYS A 7 12.52 -12.20 38.52
N LYS A 8 11.37 -12.86 38.36
CA LYS A 8 10.93 -13.68 37.22
C LYS A 8 10.43 -12.81 36.06
N ALA A 9 10.62 -13.28 34.81
CA ALA A 9 9.69 -13.24 33.65
C ALA A 9 10.53 -13.55 32.39
N ALA A 10 10.53 -14.74 31.79
CA ALA A 10 9.49 -15.33 30.94
C ALA A 10 9.05 -14.43 29.77
N SER A 11 9.63 -14.65 28.58
CA SER A 11 8.89 -14.83 27.32
C SER A 11 9.83 -15.33 26.22
N ILE A 12 9.61 -16.59 25.86
CA ILE A 12 10.14 -17.27 24.69
C ILE A 12 9.15 -16.99 23.55
N MET A 13 9.62 -16.47 22.42
CA MET A 13 8.92 -16.66 21.15
C MET A 13 9.95 -16.72 20.01
N ALA A 14 10.18 -17.93 19.53
CA ALA A 14 10.92 -18.23 18.31
C ALA A 14 10.10 -19.26 17.53
N VAL A 15 9.54 -18.88 16.38
CA VAL A 15 9.12 -19.69 15.20
C VAL A 15 8.80 -18.67 14.09
N ALA A 16 9.14 -18.78 12.81
CA ALA A 16 10.19 -19.42 12.03
C ALA A 16 10.13 -18.72 10.64
N ALA A 17 11.23 -18.79 9.89
CA ALA A 17 11.44 -18.14 8.61
C ALA A 17 10.90 -18.90 7.39
N LEU A 18 11.06 -18.26 6.22
CA LEU A 18 11.17 -18.77 4.83
C LEU A 18 9.90 -18.80 3.99
N ILE A 19 9.80 -17.85 3.03
CA ILE A 19 10.01 -18.13 1.59
C ILE A 19 10.72 -16.90 0.96
N GLY A 20 11.98 -17.09 0.54
CA GLY A 20 12.58 -16.36 -0.58
C GLY A 20 12.20 -17.10 -1.88
N THR A 21 12.07 -16.47 -3.04
CA THR A 21 13.18 -15.84 -3.78
C THR A 21 12.66 -14.79 -4.75
N SER A 22 13.24 -13.59 -4.69
CA SER A 22 13.20 -12.60 -5.76
C SER A 22 14.21 -12.99 -6.83
N VAL A 23 13.76 -13.24 -8.07
CA VAL A 23 14.64 -13.26 -9.24
C VAL A 23 14.42 -11.96 -9.98
N THR A 24 15.48 -11.15 -10.03
CA THR A 24 15.58 -9.93 -10.81
C THR A 24 15.96 -10.26 -12.25
N THR A 25 15.23 -9.74 -13.23
CA THR A 25 15.79 -9.41 -14.56
C THR A 25 15.11 -8.13 -15.08
N PRO A 26 15.85 -7.16 -15.64
CA PRO A 26 15.32 -5.85 -16.01
C PRO A 26 15.14 -5.65 -17.53
N LEU A 27 14.46 -4.54 -17.90
CA LEU A 27 14.32 -3.88 -19.22
C LEU A 27 13.58 -4.68 -20.34
N GLY A 28 12.71 -4.09 -21.16
CA GLY A 28 12.40 -2.69 -21.39
C GLY A 28 11.19 -2.52 -22.32
N ALA A 29 10.87 -1.24 -22.55
CA ALA A 29 9.70 -0.66 -23.20
C ALA A 29 9.22 -1.30 -24.50
N LEU A 30 7.90 -1.20 -24.74
CA LEU A 30 7.31 -0.57 -25.92
C LEU A 30 5.83 -0.25 -25.68
N THR A 31 5.42 0.86 -26.29
CA THR A 31 4.25 1.67 -26.02
C THR A 31 2.98 1.23 -26.77
N THR A 32 1.89 1.91 -26.40
CA THR A 32 0.69 2.27 -27.19
C THR A 32 -0.54 1.35 -27.23
N LYS A 33 -1.64 1.99 -26.80
CA LYS A 33 -3.07 1.62 -26.73
C LYS A 33 -3.61 0.84 -27.94
N ALA A 34 -4.48 -0.12 -27.66
CA ALA A 34 -5.76 -0.28 -28.36
C ALA A 34 -6.75 -1.10 -27.52
N ALA A 35 -8.02 -0.85 -27.78
CA ALA A 35 -9.22 -1.21 -27.03
C ALA A 35 -9.48 -2.72 -26.84
N GLU A 36 -10.23 -2.99 -25.76
CA GLU A 36 -11.29 -3.99 -25.66
C GLU A 36 -11.07 -5.37 -26.29
N SER A 37 -10.75 -6.33 -25.44
CA SER A 37 -11.48 -7.60 -25.40
C SER A 37 -11.27 -8.22 -24.03
N GLN A 38 -12.37 -8.52 -23.32
CA GLN A 38 -12.29 -9.42 -22.17
C GLN A 38 -11.81 -10.80 -22.66
N PRO A 39 -10.75 -11.38 -22.09
CA PRO A 39 -10.59 -12.82 -22.11
C PRO A 39 -11.24 -13.37 -20.85
N GLN A 40 -12.24 -14.22 -21.08
CA GLN A 40 -12.83 -15.11 -20.08
C GLN A 40 -11.77 -15.62 -19.09
N SER A 41 -12.16 -15.55 -17.82
CA SER A 41 -11.66 -16.39 -16.75
C SER A 41 -11.21 -17.77 -17.26
N GLN A 42 -9.89 -18.00 -17.32
CA GLN A 42 -9.40 -19.33 -17.04
C GLN A 42 -9.35 -19.46 -15.52
N PRO A 43 -10.20 -20.27 -14.89
CA PRO A 43 -9.87 -20.77 -13.57
C PRO A 43 -8.59 -21.58 -13.75
N SER A 44 -7.49 -21.09 -13.20
CA SER A 44 -6.28 -21.88 -13.00
C SER A 44 -6.73 -23.18 -12.37
N THR A 45 -6.55 -24.27 -13.11
CA THR A 45 -6.97 -25.64 -12.82
C THR A 45 -7.15 -25.87 -11.32
N LEU A 46 -8.41 -26.01 -10.89
CA LEU A 46 -8.80 -26.56 -9.60
C LEU A 46 -7.99 -27.85 -9.42
N ALA A 47 -6.87 -27.75 -8.69
CA ALA A 47 -6.16 -28.92 -8.22
C ALA A 47 -7.21 -29.73 -7.46
N VAL A 48 -7.41 -30.97 -7.90
CA VAL A 48 -8.40 -31.92 -7.41
C VAL A 48 -8.19 -32.10 -5.90
N LEU A 49 -8.83 -31.25 -5.09
CA LEU A 49 -8.88 -31.36 -3.65
C LEU A 49 -9.90 -32.45 -3.38
N ASN A 50 -9.42 -33.68 -3.29
CA ASN A 50 -10.12 -34.67 -2.51
C ASN A 50 -10.31 -34.05 -1.10
N PRO A 51 -11.52 -33.60 -0.69
CA PRO A 51 -11.73 -32.95 0.60
C PRO A 51 -11.55 -33.92 1.77
N ASN A 52 -11.33 -35.18 1.43
CA ASN A 52 -11.13 -36.29 2.31
C ASN A 52 -9.64 -36.69 2.30
N LEU A 53 -9.05 -36.70 3.50
CA LEU A 53 -7.66 -37.06 3.71
C LEU A 53 -7.40 -38.57 3.52
N LEU A 54 -8.45 -39.40 3.53
CA LEU A 54 -8.30 -40.83 3.29
C LEU A 54 -8.22 -41.18 1.79
N SER A 55 -7.15 -41.89 1.41
CA SER A 55 -7.11 -42.64 0.15
C SER A 55 -8.07 -43.83 0.24
N GLN A 56 -8.83 -44.02 -0.82
CA GLN A 56 -9.82 -45.10 -0.93
C GLN A 56 -9.42 -46.15 -1.96
N ASP A 57 -8.27 -45.95 -2.60
CA ASP A 57 -7.66 -47.00 -3.40
C ASP A 57 -7.04 -48.02 -2.44
N ILE A 58 -7.51 -49.26 -2.56
CA ILE A 58 -7.05 -50.38 -1.75
C ILE A 58 -6.41 -51.48 -2.62
N SER A 59 -5.95 -51.13 -3.84
CA SER A 59 -5.21 -52.02 -4.73
C SER A 59 -3.83 -52.42 -4.16
N VAL A 60 -3.07 -53.33 -4.77
CA VAL A 60 -1.71 -53.70 -4.32
C VAL A 60 -0.66 -52.75 -4.90
N SER A 61 0.32 -52.34 -4.10
CA SER A 61 1.41 -51.48 -4.58
C SER A 61 2.25 -52.18 -5.65
N ALA A 62 2.39 -51.54 -6.81
CA ALA A 62 3.23 -52.03 -7.90
C ALA A 62 4.74 -52.04 -7.55
N THR A 63 5.16 -51.26 -6.55
CA THR A 63 6.58 -51.07 -6.19
C THR A 63 6.96 -51.69 -4.85
N ASN A 64 5.99 -52.13 -4.05
CA ASN A 64 6.24 -52.76 -2.76
C ASN A 64 5.27 -53.93 -2.52
N SER A 65 5.77 -55.14 -2.68
CA SER A 65 5.03 -56.40 -2.47
C SER A 65 4.61 -56.66 -1.01
N LYS A 66 4.76 -55.68 -0.10
CA LYS A 66 4.27 -55.72 1.28
C LYS A 66 3.28 -54.60 1.60
N ARG A 67 2.84 -53.81 0.62
CA ARG A 67 1.93 -52.66 0.83
C ARG A 67 0.80 -52.65 -0.20
N PHE A 68 -0.38 -52.19 0.20
CA PHE A 68 -1.40 -51.77 -0.74
C PHE A 68 -0.99 -50.46 -1.42
N ALA A 69 -1.54 -50.17 -2.60
CA ALA A 69 -1.32 -48.96 -3.35
C ALA A 69 -1.67 -47.75 -2.48
N THR A 70 -0.77 -46.76 -2.54
CA THR A 70 -0.88 -45.43 -1.94
C THR A 70 -1.66 -45.37 -0.62
N ASN A 71 -0.93 -45.75 0.44
CA ASN A 71 -1.04 -45.29 1.83
C ASN A 71 -1.67 -46.27 2.84
N TRP A 72 -2.28 -47.38 2.41
CA TRP A 72 -2.75 -48.41 3.34
C TRP A 72 -1.63 -49.41 3.72
N ASN A 73 -1.27 -49.43 5.00
CA ASN A 73 -0.34 -50.39 5.60
C ASN A 73 -1.11 -51.44 6.39
N LEU A 74 -0.82 -52.71 6.11
CA LEU A 74 -1.27 -53.80 6.95
C LEU A 74 -0.41 -53.87 8.22
N THR A 75 -1.07 -53.97 9.36
CA THR A 75 -0.45 -54.12 10.68
C THR A 75 -1.03 -55.37 11.35
N SER A 76 -0.47 -56.54 11.02
CA SER A 76 -0.62 -57.73 11.86
C SER A 76 0.63 -57.86 12.72
N GLY A 77 0.48 -58.39 13.94
CA GLY A 77 1.61 -58.72 14.82
C GLY A 77 2.58 -59.77 14.24
N ALA A 78 2.27 -60.34 13.07
CA ALA A 78 3.13 -61.20 12.28
C ALA A 78 3.34 -60.58 10.88
N ALA A 79 4.55 -60.61 10.32
CA ALA A 79 4.79 -60.13 8.96
C ALA A 79 3.95 -60.94 7.94
N TYR A 80 3.32 -60.26 6.97
CA TYR A 80 2.62 -60.93 5.87
C TYR A 80 3.61 -61.72 5.01
N THR A 81 3.26 -62.97 4.71
CA THR A 81 4.12 -63.91 3.99
C THR A 81 3.83 -63.92 2.48
N THR A 82 2.63 -63.53 2.06
CA THR A 82 2.26 -63.35 0.65
C THR A 82 1.34 -62.14 0.46
N LEU A 83 1.52 -61.41 -0.66
CA LEU A 83 0.66 -60.31 -1.12
C LEU A 83 0.51 -60.42 -2.65
N GLY A 84 -0.70 -60.32 -3.17
CA GLY A 84 -0.97 -60.41 -4.60
C GLY A 84 -2.41 -60.09 -4.96
N TYR A 85 -2.82 -60.48 -6.17
CA TYR A 85 -4.20 -60.36 -6.63
C TYR A 85 -4.84 -61.75 -6.76
N ASP A 86 -6.13 -61.87 -6.42
CA ASP A 86 -6.94 -63.04 -6.76
C ASP A 86 -7.33 -63.02 -8.25
N THR A 87 -7.98 -64.09 -8.70
CA THR A 87 -8.43 -64.25 -10.10
C THR A 87 -9.46 -63.19 -10.54
N ASN A 88 -10.04 -62.46 -9.61
CA ASN A 88 -11.04 -61.41 -9.85
C ASN A 88 -10.44 -60.01 -9.69
N GLY A 89 -9.12 -59.88 -9.51
CA GLY A 89 -8.44 -58.59 -9.33
C GLY A 89 -8.56 -58.01 -7.92
N GLY A 90 -9.06 -58.78 -6.94
CA GLY A 90 -9.06 -58.41 -5.52
C GLY A 90 -7.67 -58.54 -4.92
N ALA A 91 -7.26 -57.59 -4.08
CA ALA A 91 -5.98 -57.61 -3.40
C ALA A 91 -6.03 -58.58 -2.21
N VAL A 92 -5.10 -59.53 -2.15
CA VAL A 92 -5.07 -60.61 -1.16
C VAL A 92 -3.74 -60.64 -0.43
N ALA A 93 -3.77 -60.68 0.90
CA ALA A 93 -2.61 -60.85 1.76
C ALA A 93 -2.81 -62.04 2.72
N THR A 94 -1.77 -62.85 2.92
CA THR A 94 -1.78 -63.93 3.93
C THR A 94 -0.69 -63.68 4.96
N ASP A 95 -1.01 -63.82 6.25
CA ASP A 95 -0.03 -63.70 7.33
C ASP A 95 0.66 -65.04 7.67
N ALA A 96 1.67 -64.98 8.54
CA ALA A 96 2.43 -66.17 8.94
C ALA A 96 1.60 -67.25 9.67
N VAL A 97 0.42 -66.90 10.18
CA VAL A 97 -0.52 -67.81 10.86
C VAL A 97 -1.60 -68.30 9.89
N GLY A 98 -1.55 -67.88 8.62
CA GLY A 98 -2.49 -68.26 7.58
C GLY A 98 -3.80 -67.46 7.61
N ASN A 99 -3.87 -66.34 8.35
CA ASN A 99 -5.00 -65.43 8.25
C ASN A 99 -4.98 -64.79 6.87
N ILE A 100 -6.16 -64.71 6.24
CA ILE A 100 -6.30 -64.22 4.88
C ILE A 100 -7.04 -62.89 4.92
N PHE A 101 -6.46 -61.87 4.28
CA PHE A 101 -7.02 -60.54 4.17
C PHE A 101 -7.30 -60.22 2.70
N HIS A 102 -8.56 -59.99 2.35
CA HIS A 102 -8.99 -59.65 1.00
C HIS A 102 -9.58 -58.25 0.97
N LEU A 103 -9.21 -57.48 -0.05
CA LEU A 103 -9.78 -56.19 -0.36
C LEU A 103 -10.20 -56.16 -1.82
N THR A 104 -11.36 -55.56 -2.07
CA THR A 104 -11.88 -55.47 -3.43
C THR A 104 -12.36 -54.05 -3.67
N ASN A 105 -11.69 -53.32 -4.57
CA ASN A 105 -12.09 -51.97 -4.97
C ASN A 105 -13.46 -51.97 -5.66
N ALA A 106 -13.73 -52.94 -6.55
CA ALA A 106 -14.97 -53.02 -7.32
C ALA A 106 -16.24 -53.12 -6.44
N SER A 107 -16.13 -53.83 -5.33
CA SER A 107 -17.23 -53.98 -4.36
C SER A 107 -17.07 -53.09 -3.14
N MET A 108 -16.00 -52.28 -3.05
CA MET A 108 -15.62 -51.53 -1.84
C MET A 108 -15.71 -52.40 -0.57
N SER A 109 -15.17 -53.62 -0.64
CA SER A 109 -15.28 -54.58 0.45
C SER A 109 -13.95 -54.91 1.09
N MET A 110 -13.97 -55.11 2.40
CA MET A 110 -12.86 -55.66 3.17
C MET A 110 -13.30 -56.95 3.85
N GLN A 111 -12.52 -58.00 3.63
CA GLN A 111 -12.75 -59.30 4.21
C GLN A 111 -11.50 -59.78 4.96
N THR A 112 -11.70 -60.39 6.11
CA THR A 112 -10.64 -61.10 6.84
C THR A 112 -11.12 -62.51 7.18
N THR A 113 -10.25 -63.51 7.11
CA THR A 113 -10.51 -64.88 7.53
C THR A 113 -9.51 -65.23 8.62
N PHE A 114 -10.01 -65.50 9.84
CA PHE A 114 -9.19 -65.76 11.01
C PHE A 114 -8.95 -67.27 11.19
N LYS A 115 -7.68 -67.68 11.28
CA LYS A 115 -7.23 -69.04 11.59
C LYS A 115 -6.94 -69.25 13.08
N ALA A 116 -6.67 -68.18 13.82
CA ALA A 116 -6.47 -68.19 15.27
C ALA A 116 -7.04 -66.90 15.89
N ARG A 117 -6.97 -66.75 17.23
CA ARG A 117 -7.37 -65.50 17.90
C ARG A 117 -6.31 -64.42 17.68
N THR A 118 -6.36 -63.75 16.54
CA THR A 118 -5.38 -62.76 16.09
C THR A 118 -6.03 -61.42 15.78
N ASN A 119 -5.27 -60.33 15.95
CA ASN A 119 -5.66 -59.00 15.53
C ASN A 119 -5.13 -58.75 14.12
N VAL A 120 -6.01 -58.34 13.21
CA VAL A 120 -5.69 -57.93 11.85
C VAL A 120 -6.10 -56.48 11.68
N ALA A 121 -5.17 -55.63 11.24
CA ALA A 121 -5.45 -54.22 11.07
C ALA A 121 -4.93 -53.68 9.74
N VAL A 122 -5.69 -52.72 9.20
CA VAL A 122 -5.26 -51.84 8.12
C VAL A 122 -5.14 -50.43 8.65
N SER A 123 -4.11 -49.72 8.21
CA SER A 123 -3.81 -48.38 8.70
C SER A 123 -3.45 -47.45 7.57
N GLN A 124 -3.79 -46.18 7.69
CA GLN A 124 -3.38 -45.15 6.74
C GLN A 124 -2.82 -43.94 7.48
N THR A 125 -1.67 -43.46 7.04
CA THR A 125 -1.12 -42.19 7.51
C THR A 125 -1.65 -41.06 6.66
N ILE A 126 -2.26 -40.07 7.30
CA ILE A 126 -2.80 -38.86 6.68
C ILE A 126 -2.07 -37.62 7.22
N ASP A 127 -1.98 -36.57 6.41
CA ASP A 127 -1.45 -35.28 6.85
C ASP A 127 -2.52 -34.52 7.64
N THR A 128 -2.14 -34.03 8.81
CA THR A 128 -3.01 -33.29 9.74
C THR A 128 -2.30 -32.06 10.27
N GLU A 129 -3.05 -31.12 10.84
CA GLU A 129 -2.51 -29.94 11.51
C GLU A 129 -2.61 -30.14 13.03
N ILE A 130 -1.49 -29.98 13.74
CA ILE A 130 -1.45 -30.14 15.20
C ILE A 130 -2.44 -29.17 15.85
N GLY A 131 -3.27 -29.69 16.77
CA GLY A 131 -4.27 -28.93 17.51
C GLY A 131 -5.60 -28.75 16.78
N LYS A 132 -5.71 -29.14 15.50
CA LYS A 132 -6.97 -29.09 14.74
C LYS A 132 -7.82 -30.34 14.98
N GLU A 133 -9.13 -30.15 15.06
CA GLU A 133 -10.08 -31.25 15.19
C GLU A 133 -10.51 -31.80 13.82
N TYR A 134 -10.52 -33.12 13.71
CA TYR A 134 -10.92 -33.87 12.53
C TYR A 134 -12.05 -34.83 12.89
N THR A 135 -12.91 -35.12 11.92
CA THR A 135 -13.97 -36.11 12.05
C THR A 135 -13.75 -37.22 11.03
N TYR A 136 -13.58 -38.44 11.51
CA TYR A 136 -13.64 -39.66 10.73
C TYR A 136 -15.07 -40.18 10.65
N THR A 137 -15.51 -40.50 9.44
CA THR A 137 -16.82 -41.10 9.16
C THR A 137 -16.63 -42.42 8.43
N SER A 138 -17.19 -43.49 8.97
CA SER A 138 -17.24 -44.82 8.35
C SER A 138 -18.68 -45.27 8.23
N ARG A 139 -19.08 -45.70 7.04
CA ARG A 139 -20.39 -46.34 6.82
C ARG A 139 -20.20 -47.67 6.12
N PHE A 140 -20.58 -48.76 6.78
CA PHE A 140 -20.45 -50.10 6.21
C PHE A 140 -21.56 -51.04 6.67
N TYR A 141 -21.87 -52.02 5.83
CA TYR A 141 -22.70 -53.17 6.17
C TYR A 141 -21.82 -54.34 6.61
N LEU A 142 -22.29 -55.09 7.61
CA LEU A 142 -21.78 -56.41 7.92
C LEU A 142 -22.71 -57.44 7.30
N ASP A 143 -22.22 -58.25 6.36
CA ASP A 143 -23.02 -59.23 5.64
C ASP A 143 -22.57 -60.67 5.96
N GLU A 144 -23.53 -61.50 6.39
CA GLU A 144 -23.34 -62.93 6.68
C GLU A 144 -23.44 -63.82 5.42
N SER A 145 -23.84 -63.24 4.28
CA SER A 145 -24.26 -63.96 3.09
C SER A 145 -23.24 -64.03 1.95
N VAL A 146 -22.19 -63.19 1.97
CA VAL A 146 -21.25 -63.05 0.85
C VAL A 146 -19.86 -63.62 1.16
N GLY A 147 -19.58 -64.74 0.49
CA GLY A 147 -18.26 -65.37 0.38
C GLY A 147 -18.36 -66.88 0.18
N PRO A 148 -17.42 -67.49 -0.54
CA PRO A 148 -17.46 -68.93 -0.84
C PRO A 148 -17.12 -69.75 0.42
N GLY A 149 -18.05 -70.60 0.91
CA GLY A 149 -17.74 -71.64 1.90
C GLY A 149 -18.87 -72.03 2.87
N PRO A 150 -18.87 -73.28 3.40
CA PRO A 150 -19.98 -73.85 4.18
C PRO A 150 -19.93 -73.62 5.72
N THR A 151 -18.90 -73.00 6.29
CA THR A 151 -18.79 -72.73 7.73
C THR A 151 -19.06 -71.26 8.05
N ARG A 152 -20.35 -70.93 8.15
CA ARG A 152 -20.87 -69.58 8.40
C ARG A 152 -21.13 -69.32 9.89
N THR A 153 -20.08 -69.23 10.71
CA THR A 153 -20.25 -68.85 12.12
C THR A 153 -19.52 -67.53 12.38
N MET A 154 -20.28 -66.44 12.37
CA MET A 154 -19.79 -65.06 12.44
C MET A 154 -19.71 -64.47 13.86
N VAL A 155 -19.96 -65.30 14.89
CA VAL A 155 -19.86 -64.95 16.32
C VAL A 155 -18.40 -64.80 16.76
N ASN A 156 -18.11 -63.82 17.62
CA ASN A 156 -16.81 -63.43 18.18
C ASN A 156 -15.86 -62.56 17.32
N ARG A 157 -16.31 -61.38 16.85
CA ARG A 157 -15.42 -60.34 16.28
C ARG A 157 -15.56 -58.97 16.96
N ASN A 158 -14.46 -58.22 17.09
CA ASN A 158 -14.44 -56.84 17.59
C ASN A 158 -13.78 -55.93 16.54
N ILE A 159 -14.49 -54.90 16.09
CA ILE A 159 -13.95 -53.89 15.16
C ILE A 159 -13.58 -52.67 15.97
N THR A 160 -12.33 -52.22 15.85
CA THR A 160 -11.83 -51.07 16.58
C THR A 160 -11.21 -50.04 15.64
N LEU A 161 -11.32 -48.78 16.03
CA LEU A 161 -10.61 -47.65 15.42
C LEU A 161 -9.56 -47.17 16.40
N GLN A 162 -8.33 -47.07 15.93
CA GLN A 162 -7.22 -46.51 16.68
C GLN A 162 -6.62 -45.34 15.91
N ILE A 163 -6.34 -44.25 16.62
CA ILE A 163 -5.74 -43.04 16.05
C ILE A 163 -4.38 -42.85 16.70
N ASN A 164 -3.31 -42.91 15.92
CA ASN A 164 -1.94 -43.00 16.41
C ASN A 164 -1.83 -44.11 17.49
N ASP A 165 -1.13 -43.83 18.59
CA ASP A 165 -0.96 -44.75 19.71
C ASP A 165 -2.06 -44.63 20.79
N SER A 166 -3.21 -44.03 20.45
CA SER A 166 -4.33 -43.95 21.39
C SER A 166 -4.91 -45.32 21.72
N THR A 167 -5.68 -45.41 22.82
CA THR A 167 -6.44 -46.61 23.15
C THR A 167 -7.47 -46.90 22.04
N PRO A 168 -7.50 -48.11 21.45
CA PRO A 168 -8.48 -48.45 20.42
C PRO A 168 -9.91 -48.26 20.92
N ARG A 169 -10.73 -47.59 20.12
CA ARG A 169 -12.16 -47.37 20.35
C ARG A 169 -12.94 -48.46 19.63
N THR A 170 -13.78 -49.20 20.35
CA THR A 170 -14.67 -50.20 19.74
C THR A 170 -15.74 -49.52 18.89
N LEU A 171 -15.75 -49.85 17.60
CA LEU A 171 -16.78 -49.46 16.64
C LEU A 171 -17.98 -50.42 16.73
N ILE A 172 -17.69 -51.72 16.74
CA ILE A 172 -18.66 -52.81 16.85
C ILE A 172 -18.08 -53.86 17.80
N GLY A 173 -18.83 -54.16 18.87
CA GLY A 173 -18.43 -55.11 19.91
C GLY A 173 -18.58 -56.58 19.52
N LEU A 174 -18.12 -57.46 20.41
CA LEU A 174 -18.19 -58.92 20.25
C LEU A 174 -19.66 -59.41 20.17
N ASN A 175 -19.90 -60.41 19.33
CA ASN A 175 -21.18 -61.12 19.18
C ASN A 175 -22.35 -60.32 18.60
N GLN A 176 -22.06 -59.20 17.93
CA GLN A 176 -23.04 -58.52 17.09
C GLN A 176 -23.25 -59.34 15.80
N GLY A 177 -24.50 -59.72 15.50
CA GLY A 177 -24.89 -60.40 14.25
C GLY A 177 -24.87 -59.47 13.04
N ILE A 178 -25.70 -59.75 12.02
CA ILE A 178 -25.90 -58.85 10.86
C ILE A 178 -26.17 -57.42 11.35
N VAL A 179 -25.26 -56.49 11.01
CA VAL A 179 -25.47 -55.06 11.20
C VAL A 179 -25.76 -54.45 9.85
N ASN A 180 -27.06 -54.25 9.59
CA ASN A 180 -27.51 -53.49 8.44
C ASN A 180 -27.31 -51.99 8.67
N GLY A 181 -26.11 -51.52 8.40
CA GLY A 181 -25.87 -50.12 8.08
C GLY A 181 -25.20 -49.35 9.18
N TYR A 182 -24.09 -49.89 9.70
CA TYR A 182 -23.30 -49.18 10.69
C TYR A 182 -22.81 -47.86 10.11
N GLU A 183 -23.13 -46.77 10.81
CA GLU A 183 -22.54 -45.46 10.60
C GLU A 183 -21.88 -45.01 11.91
N GLY A 184 -20.57 -44.81 11.87
CA GLY A 184 -19.79 -44.37 13.01
C GLY A 184 -19.03 -43.09 12.67
N THR A 185 -19.20 -42.07 13.50
CA THR A 185 -18.45 -40.81 13.42
C THR A 185 -17.56 -40.64 14.64
N PHE A 186 -16.30 -40.27 14.43
CA PHE A 186 -15.31 -40.13 15.48
C PHE A 186 -14.53 -38.83 15.29
N SER A 187 -14.66 -37.93 16.25
CA SER A 187 -13.85 -36.72 16.29
C SER A 187 -12.60 -36.92 17.14
N PHE A 188 -11.49 -36.34 16.70
CA PHE A 188 -10.23 -36.32 17.42
C PHE A 188 -9.47 -35.03 17.13
N VAL A 189 -8.64 -34.60 18.08
CA VAL A 189 -7.71 -33.48 17.89
C VAL A 189 -6.36 -34.06 17.49
N ALA A 190 -5.81 -33.61 16.36
CA ALA A 190 -4.52 -34.09 15.90
C ALA A 190 -3.38 -33.63 16.82
N THR A 191 -2.52 -34.56 17.23
CA THR A 191 -1.35 -34.28 18.09
C THR A 191 -0.03 -34.28 17.31
N SER A 192 -0.09 -34.56 16.01
CA SER A 192 1.04 -34.68 15.09
C SER A 192 0.66 -34.11 13.72
N THR A 193 1.66 -33.72 12.93
CA THR A 193 1.45 -33.32 11.52
C THR A 193 1.11 -34.50 10.61
N LYS A 194 1.31 -35.72 11.12
CA LYS A 194 0.91 -36.97 10.47
C LYS A 194 0.15 -37.82 11.46
N THR A 195 -1.06 -38.22 11.09
CA THR A 195 -1.93 -39.06 11.92
C THR A 195 -2.12 -40.42 11.26
N ASN A 196 -1.84 -41.50 12.00
CA ASN A 196 -2.13 -42.85 11.58
C ASN A 196 -3.55 -43.25 12.00
N ILE A 197 -4.35 -43.72 11.04
CA ILE A 197 -5.73 -44.13 11.23
C ILE A 197 -5.77 -45.63 11.01
N THR A 198 -5.97 -46.39 12.08
CA THR A 198 -5.92 -47.85 12.07
C THR A 198 -7.32 -48.41 12.31
N LEU A 199 -7.84 -49.17 11.33
CA LEU A 199 -9.01 -50.01 11.50
C LEU A 199 -8.56 -51.45 11.75
N ALA A 200 -8.87 -51.95 12.94
CA ALA A 200 -8.49 -53.28 13.38
C ALA A 200 -9.71 -54.17 13.58
N SER A 201 -9.52 -55.47 13.35
CA SER A 201 -10.51 -56.50 13.58
C SER A 201 -9.87 -57.66 14.33
N ILE A 202 -10.49 -58.06 15.42
CA ILE A 202 -10.07 -59.20 16.23
C ILE A 202 -11.13 -60.28 16.06
N GLY A 203 -10.74 -61.47 15.64
CA GLY A 203 -11.63 -62.64 15.51
C GLY A 203 -11.08 -63.87 16.24
N THR A 204 -11.85 -64.95 16.28
CA THR A 204 -11.40 -66.27 16.76
C THR A 204 -11.17 -67.23 15.58
N SER A 205 -10.54 -68.40 15.83
CA SER A 205 -10.31 -69.39 14.77
C SER A 205 -11.59 -69.75 14.02
N SER A 206 -11.50 -69.87 12.70
CA SER A 206 -12.59 -70.20 11.78
C SER A 206 -13.71 -69.15 11.68
N THR A 207 -13.46 -67.91 12.12
CA THR A 207 -14.38 -66.78 11.91
C THR A 207 -13.96 -65.93 10.70
N ARG A 208 -14.89 -65.17 10.13
CA ARG A 208 -14.63 -64.25 9.02
C ARG A 208 -15.17 -62.86 9.33
N ASP A 209 -14.38 -61.82 9.06
CA ASP A 209 -14.86 -60.46 8.93
C ASP A 209 -15.23 -60.15 7.50
N TYR A 210 -16.39 -59.54 7.26
CA TYR A 210 -16.77 -59.04 5.94
C TYR A 210 -17.48 -57.70 6.11
N ARG A 211 -16.87 -56.65 5.54
CA ARG A 211 -17.34 -55.28 5.56
C ARG A 211 -17.57 -54.82 4.14
N LEU A 212 -18.79 -54.36 3.85
CA LEU A 212 -19.14 -53.70 2.61
C LEU A 212 -19.29 -52.20 2.87
N PHE A 213 -18.35 -51.38 2.40
CA PHE A 213 -18.43 -49.94 2.58
C PHE A 213 -19.52 -49.36 1.68
N GLN A 214 -20.49 -48.69 2.28
CA GLN A 214 -21.66 -48.15 1.56
C GLN A 214 -21.38 -46.83 0.88
N THR A 215 -20.53 -46.05 1.52
CA THR A 215 -20.13 -44.73 1.09
C THR A 215 -18.65 -44.58 1.33
N LEU A 216 -18.08 -43.58 0.67
CA LEU A 216 -16.69 -43.22 0.82
C LEU A 216 -16.37 -42.97 2.30
N GLN A 217 -15.40 -43.71 2.85
CA GLN A 217 -14.87 -43.43 4.20
C GLN A 217 -14.19 -42.08 4.16
N SER A 218 -14.45 -41.19 5.12
CA SER A 218 -13.90 -39.84 5.07
C SER A 218 -13.24 -39.37 6.35
N ILE A 219 -12.13 -38.65 6.22
CA ILE A 219 -11.57 -37.78 7.25
C ILE A 219 -11.48 -36.38 6.70
N LYS A 220 -12.18 -35.46 7.35
CA LYS A 220 -12.14 -34.02 7.09
C LYS A 220 -11.93 -33.28 8.40
N LYS A 221 -11.55 -32.00 8.33
CA LYS A 221 -11.69 -31.10 9.49
C LYS A 221 -13.13 -31.17 10.00
N SER A 222 -13.31 -31.21 11.32
CA SER A 222 -14.66 -31.24 11.88
C SER A 222 -15.39 -29.95 11.51
N ASP A 223 -16.73 -29.99 11.45
CA ASP A 223 -17.50 -28.78 11.12
C ASP A 223 -17.25 -27.66 12.16
N LYS A 224 -16.98 -28.04 13.42
CA LYS A 224 -16.51 -27.13 14.47
C LYS A 224 -15.16 -26.51 14.14
N GLN A 225 -14.19 -27.29 13.66
CA GLN A 225 -12.89 -26.78 13.28
C GLN A 225 -12.97 -25.85 12.06
N VAL A 226 -13.80 -26.19 11.08
CA VAL A 226 -14.06 -25.34 9.90
C VAL A 226 -14.62 -23.99 10.35
N GLN A 227 -15.58 -23.98 11.28
CA GLN A 227 -16.11 -22.73 11.86
C GLN A 227 -15.04 -21.93 12.60
N GLN A 228 -14.18 -22.57 13.39
CA GLN A 228 -13.08 -21.88 14.08
C GLN A 228 -12.07 -21.28 13.10
N ASP A 229 -11.72 -21.99 12.04
CA ASP A 229 -10.80 -21.50 11.00
C ASP A 229 -11.40 -20.28 10.27
N ALA A 230 -12.71 -20.31 9.98
CA ALA A 230 -13.42 -19.18 9.40
C ALA A 230 -13.42 -17.95 10.33
N ILE A 231 -13.70 -18.13 11.63
CA ILE A 231 -13.65 -17.04 12.63
C ILE A 231 -12.23 -16.45 12.73
N ALA A 232 -11.20 -17.31 12.73
CA ALA A 232 -9.81 -16.83 12.79
C ALA A 232 -9.44 -16.00 11.55
N LEU A 233 -9.85 -16.45 10.36
CA LEU A 233 -9.66 -15.71 9.12
C LEU A 233 -10.40 -14.36 9.12
N GLU A 234 -11.64 -14.33 9.62
CA GLU A 234 -12.40 -13.07 9.78
C GLU A 234 -11.69 -12.08 10.70
N GLN A 235 -11.12 -12.55 11.82
CA GLN A 235 -10.34 -11.70 12.73
C GLN A 235 -9.08 -11.14 12.06
N GLN A 236 -8.39 -11.96 11.27
CA GLN A 236 -7.23 -11.53 10.49
C GLN A 236 -7.61 -10.48 9.44
N ALA A 237 -8.71 -10.72 8.69
CA ALA A 237 -9.22 -9.76 7.71
C ALA A 237 -9.64 -8.44 8.37
N GLN A 238 -10.36 -8.52 9.50
CA GLN A 238 -10.76 -7.35 10.29
C GLN A 238 -9.55 -6.54 10.75
N GLN A 239 -8.52 -7.20 11.28
CA GLN A 239 -7.32 -6.54 11.75
C GLN A 239 -6.54 -5.91 10.59
N ALA A 240 -6.41 -6.61 9.46
CA ALA A 240 -5.73 -6.09 8.28
C ALA A 240 -6.42 -4.83 7.74
N VAL A 241 -7.75 -4.84 7.63
CA VAL A 241 -8.55 -3.68 7.19
C VAL A 241 -8.45 -2.53 8.19
N ASN A 242 -8.56 -2.81 9.49
CA ASN A 242 -8.43 -1.78 10.53
C ASN A 242 -7.07 -1.09 10.48
N ASN A 243 -5.99 -1.86 10.30
CA ASN A 243 -4.61 -1.38 10.25
C ASN A 243 -4.29 -0.53 9.01
N LEU A 244 -5.22 -0.36 8.06
CA LEU A 244 -5.09 0.63 6.98
C LEU A 244 -5.32 2.07 7.50
N PHE A 245 -5.95 2.21 8.67
CA PHE A 245 -6.38 3.48 9.23
C PHE A 245 -5.60 3.86 10.48
N ASN A 246 -5.54 5.17 10.75
CA ASN A 246 -4.86 5.67 11.93
C ASN A 246 -5.55 5.17 13.21
N GLY A 247 -4.77 4.70 14.18
CA GLY A 247 -5.29 4.08 15.41
C GLY A 247 -6.05 2.77 15.18
N SER A 248 -5.84 2.10 14.04
CA SER A 248 -6.53 0.86 13.68
C SER A 248 -8.06 0.96 13.72
N ASN A 249 -8.61 2.09 13.27
CA ASN A 249 -10.05 2.35 13.29
C ASN A 249 -10.54 2.85 11.91
N PRO A 250 -11.40 2.10 11.20
CA PRO A 250 -11.93 2.47 9.88
C PRO A 250 -12.76 3.76 9.83
N ALA A 251 -13.17 4.30 10.98
CA ALA A 251 -13.82 5.61 11.06
C ALA A 251 -12.83 6.78 10.90
N ASN A 252 -11.52 6.52 11.06
CA ASN A 252 -10.48 7.53 10.94
C ASN A 252 -9.97 7.66 9.50
N VAL A 253 -9.04 8.60 9.29
CA VAL A 253 -8.28 8.69 8.04
C VAL A 253 -7.28 7.53 7.91
N ILE A 254 -6.87 7.23 6.67
CA ILE A 254 -5.81 6.26 6.39
C ILE A 254 -4.51 6.64 7.12
N LYS A 255 -3.72 5.63 7.51
CA LYS A 255 -2.43 5.87 8.16
C LYS A 255 -1.43 6.56 7.22
N THR A 256 -0.51 7.31 7.80
CA THR A 256 0.62 7.90 7.08
C THR A 256 1.45 6.80 6.42
N GLY A 257 1.84 7.01 5.17
CA GLY A 257 2.66 6.05 4.42
C GLY A 257 1.92 4.80 3.93
N LEU A 258 0.59 4.70 4.10
CA LEU A 258 -0.20 3.60 3.54
C LEU A 258 0.10 3.42 2.04
N THR A 259 0.38 2.19 1.62
CA THR A 259 0.68 1.82 0.23
C THR A 259 -0.45 0.99 -0.41
N GLN A 260 -0.48 0.94 -1.74
CA GLN A 260 -1.43 0.07 -2.46
C GLN A 260 -1.21 -1.42 -2.14
N SER A 261 0.04 -1.83 -1.94
CA SER A 261 0.38 -3.22 -1.57
C SER A 261 -0.26 -3.66 -0.25
N GLU A 262 -0.35 -2.76 0.74
CA GLU A 262 -1.02 -3.04 2.01
C GLU A 262 -2.55 -3.19 1.84
N ILE A 263 -3.14 -2.38 0.95
CA ILE A 263 -4.57 -2.51 0.59
C ILE A 263 -4.81 -3.84 -0.12
N ASP A 264 -3.96 -4.23 -1.07
CA ASP A 264 -4.09 -5.48 -1.82
C ASP A 264 -3.93 -6.71 -0.90
N ALA A 265 -3.01 -6.64 0.06
CA ALA A 265 -2.84 -7.67 1.08
C ALA A 265 -4.11 -7.82 1.95
N ALA A 266 -4.72 -6.72 2.39
CA ALA A 266 -6.00 -6.76 3.10
C ALA A 266 -7.13 -7.31 2.22
N GLN A 267 -7.18 -6.93 0.94
CA GLN A 267 -8.18 -7.39 -0.02
C GLN A 267 -8.12 -8.91 -0.20
N ASN A 268 -6.92 -9.49 -0.26
CA ASN A 268 -6.72 -10.94 -0.37
C ASN A 268 -7.28 -11.70 0.84
N LEU A 269 -7.20 -11.13 2.05
CA LEU A 269 -7.82 -11.73 3.24
C LEU A 269 -9.34 -11.59 3.21
N VAL A 270 -9.87 -10.41 2.87
CA VAL A 270 -11.31 -10.16 2.74
C VAL A 270 -11.96 -11.08 1.71
N ASN A 271 -11.28 -11.35 0.59
CA ASN A 271 -11.78 -12.25 -0.46
C ASN A 271 -12.00 -13.69 0.03
N GLN A 272 -11.24 -14.13 1.05
CA GLN A 272 -11.34 -15.48 1.63
C GLN A 272 -12.41 -15.58 2.73
N VAL A 273 -12.93 -14.46 3.24
CA VAL A 273 -14.01 -14.45 4.24
C VAL A 273 -15.28 -15.06 3.63
N THR A 274 -15.89 -15.99 4.35
CA THR A 274 -17.09 -16.74 3.92
C THR A 274 -18.40 -16.13 4.40
N ASP A 275 -18.40 -15.40 5.51
CA ASP A 275 -19.56 -14.61 5.96
C ASP A 275 -19.73 -13.39 5.06
N GLU A 276 -20.75 -13.42 4.19
CA GLU A 276 -21.02 -12.38 3.20
C GLU A 276 -21.33 -11.02 3.85
N THR A 277 -21.94 -10.99 5.04
CA THR A 277 -22.26 -9.73 5.73
C THR A 277 -21.00 -9.05 6.24
N LYS A 278 -20.10 -9.82 6.89
CA LYS A 278 -18.80 -9.32 7.35
C LYS A 278 -17.91 -8.94 6.18
N LYS A 279 -17.87 -9.77 5.14
CA LYS A 279 -17.13 -9.49 3.91
C LYS A 279 -17.54 -8.17 3.28
N ALA A 280 -18.85 -7.92 3.15
CA ALA A 280 -19.37 -6.65 2.64
C ALA A 280 -18.97 -5.46 3.52
N ALA A 281 -19.01 -5.62 4.86
CA ALA A 281 -18.59 -4.57 5.79
C ALA A 281 -17.08 -4.26 5.67
N PHE A 282 -16.24 -5.29 5.54
CA PHE A 282 -14.79 -5.13 5.33
C PHE A 282 -14.50 -4.51 3.97
N GLN A 283 -15.21 -4.92 2.92
CA GLN A 283 -15.06 -4.36 1.59
C GLN A 283 -15.38 -2.86 1.57
N LYS A 284 -16.46 -2.43 2.24
CA LYS A 284 -16.81 -1.02 2.38
C LYS A 284 -15.68 -0.20 3.01
N ASN A 285 -15.07 -0.71 4.08
CA ASN A 285 -13.95 -0.05 4.74
C ASN A 285 -12.72 -0.02 3.83
N LEU A 286 -12.45 -1.10 3.10
CA LEU A 286 -11.33 -1.18 2.18
C LEU A 286 -11.50 -0.20 0.99
N ASP A 287 -12.71 -0.06 0.47
CA ASP A 287 -13.03 0.90 -0.59
C ASP A 287 -12.92 2.36 -0.09
N ASN A 288 -13.27 2.61 1.18
CA ASN A 288 -13.00 3.90 1.82
C ASN A 288 -11.48 4.19 1.90
N ALA A 289 -10.67 3.20 2.29
CA ALA A 289 -9.20 3.35 2.31
C ALA A 289 -8.63 3.63 0.92
N LYS A 290 -9.09 2.90 -0.12
CA LYS A 290 -8.71 3.14 -1.52
C LYS A 290 -9.05 4.57 -1.96
N LYS A 291 -10.26 5.03 -1.66
CA LYS A 291 -10.69 6.39 -2.00
C LYS A 291 -9.79 7.42 -1.35
N GLN A 292 -9.55 7.31 -0.04
CA GLN A 292 -8.69 8.25 0.67
C GLN A 292 -7.24 8.23 0.19
N LEU A 293 -6.72 7.06 -0.21
CA LEU A 293 -5.38 6.96 -0.79
C LEU A 293 -5.30 7.72 -2.12
N ASN A 294 -6.29 7.53 -2.99
CA ASN A 294 -6.37 8.26 -4.26
C ASN A 294 -6.53 9.76 -4.03
N ASP A 295 -7.43 10.18 -3.15
CA ASP A 295 -7.63 11.60 -2.80
C ASP A 295 -6.31 12.23 -2.28
N ARG A 296 -5.53 11.48 -1.48
CA ARG A 296 -4.21 11.93 -0.99
C ARG A 296 -3.20 12.08 -2.12
N ILE A 297 -3.11 11.10 -3.03
CA ILE A 297 -2.21 11.14 -4.19
C ILE A 297 -2.57 12.32 -5.11
N ASP A 298 -3.87 12.54 -5.37
CA ASP A 298 -4.35 13.64 -6.19
C ASP A 298 -4.00 15.01 -5.57
N ALA A 299 -4.15 15.15 -4.25
CA ALA A 299 -3.76 16.35 -3.54
C ALA A 299 -2.23 16.60 -3.61
N GLU A 300 -1.42 15.55 -3.45
CA GLU A 300 0.04 15.61 -3.58
C GLU A 300 0.46 16.03 -4.99
N ASN A 301 -0.13 15.43 -6.03
CA ASN A 301 0.13 15.77 -7.43
C ASN A 301 -0.28 17.21 -7.75
N LYS A 302 -1.46 17.65 -7.27
CA LYS A 302 -1.92 19.03 -7.47
C LYS A 302 -0.97 20.06 -6.84
N ALA A 303 -0.53 19.80 -5.60
CA ALA A 303 0.43 20.67 -4.93
C ALA A 303 1.78 20.69 -5.67
N GLN A 304 2.26 19.53 -6.13
CA GLN A 304 3.47 19.42 -6.94
C GLN A 304 3.37 20.20 -8.25
N ASP A 305 2.27 20.06 -8.97
CA ASP A 305 2.07 20.74 -10.26
C ASP A 305 2.05 22.25 -10.08
N VAL A 306 1.37 22.76 -9.05
CA VAL A 306 1.34 24.20 -8.75
C VAL A 306 2.74 24.71 -8.41
N VAL A 307 3.49 24.01 -7.55
CA VAL A 307 4.86 24.39 -7.21
C VAL A 307 5.76 24.35 -8.45
N ASN A 308 5.68 23.30 -9.26
CA ASN A 308 6.48 23.17 -10.48
C ASN A 308 6.18 24.28 -11.49
N ASN A 309 4.91 24.67 -11.64
CA ASN A 309 4.51 25.73 -12.56
C ASN A 309 5.03 27.13 -12.15
N LEU A 310 5.55 27.30 -10.93
CA LEU A 310 6.26 28.53 -10.55
C LEU A 310 7.61 28.65 -11.26
N PHE A 311 8.16 27.55 -11.78
CA PHE A 311 9.50 27.48 -12.36
C PHE A 311 9.47 27.29 -13.87
N GLU A 312 10.51 27.83 -14.53
CA GLU A 312 10.76 27.59 -15.94
C GLU A 312 10.91 26.09 -16.23
N ASN A 313 10.36 25.65 -17.36
CA ASN A 313 10.33 24.24 -17.77
C ASN A 313 9.69 23.29 -16.75
N LYS A 314 8.97 23.82 -15.74
CA LYS A 314 8.40 23.07 -14.63
C LYS A 314 9.45 22.34 -13.78
N ASP A 315 10.67 22.87 -13.71
CA ASP A 315 11.77 22.30 -12.93
C ASP A 315 12.10 23.16 -11.70
N PRO A 316 11.80 22.70 -10.46
CA PRO A 316 12.14 23.40 -9.23
C PRO A 316 13.64 23.68 -9.02
N ASN A 317 14.52 23.03 -9.79
CA ASN A 317 15.95 23.31 -9.76
C ASN A 317 16.34 24.54 -10.61
N GLY A 318 15.46 25.01 -11.50
CA GLY A 318 15.65 26.20 -12.33
C GLY A 318 15.17 27.50 -11.69
N ASP A 319 14.99 28.52 -12.53
CA ASP A 319 14.51 29.84 -12.13
C ASP A 319 12.98 29.94 -12.17
N ILE A 320 12.41 30.87 -11.40
CA ILE A 320 10.98 31.17 -11.46
C ILE A 320 10.58 31.79 -12.79
N THR A 321 9.34 31.57 -13.23
CA THR A 321 8.83 32.21 -14.43
C THR A 321 8.71 33.74 -14.25
N GLY A 322 8.80 34.49 -15.35
CA GLY A 322 8.76 35.96 -15.33
C GLY A 322 7.48 36.57 -14.74
N ASN A 323 6.37 35.83 -14.70
CA ASN A 323 5.06 36.29 -14.26
C ASN A 323 4.67 35.84 -12.83
N VAL A 324 5.54 35.12 -12.10
CA VAL A 324 5.24 34.72 -10.72
C VAL A 324 4.99 35.94 -9.83
N THR A 325 3.91 35.90 -9.07
CA THR A 325 3.51 36.92 -8.10
C THR A 325 3.53 36.37 -6.67
N LYS A 326 3.34 37.25 -5.68
CA LYS A 326 3.14 36.84 -4.28
C LYS A 326 1.90 35.95 -4.11
N ASP A 327 0.84 36.23 -4.86
CA ASP A 327 -0.41 35.45 -4.80
C ASP A 327 -0.21 34.02 -5.29
N ASP A 328 0.64 33.81 -6.30
CA ASP A 328 0.99 32.46 -6.80
C ASP A 328 1.75 31.66 -5.72
N ILE A 329 2.66 32.32 -5.00
CA ILE A 329 3.40 31.73 -3.89
C ILE A 329 2.47 31.36 -2.73
N ASP A 330 1.55 32.24 -2.37
CA ASP A 330 0.61 32.02 -1.28
C ASP A 330 -0.39 30.90 -1.64
N ALA A 331 -0.86 30.85 -2.89
CA ALA A 331 -1.69 29.75 -3.39
C ALA A 331 -0.98 28.39 -3.35
N ALA A 332 0.32 28.35 -3.68
CA ALA A 332 1.13 27.15 -3.57
C ALA A 332 1.31 26.72 -2.09
N GLN A 333 1.56 27.69 -1.20
CA GLN A 333 1.69 27.46 0.24
C GLN A 333 0.43 26.82 0.83
N ASP A 334 -0.74 27.35 0.48
CA ASP A 334 -2.05 26.84 0.94
C ASP A 334 -2.30 25.38 0.55
N LEU A 335 -1.79 24.94 -0.60
CA LEU A 335 -1.90 23.55 -1.03
C LEU A 335 -0.91 22.65 -0.28
N ILE A 336 0.35 23.09 -0.12
CA ILE A 336 1.37 22.38 0.65
C ILE A 336 0.90 22.18 2.10
N ASP A 337 0.23 23.17 2.69
CA ASP A 337 -0.19 23.11 4.08
C ASP A 337 -1.29 22.08 4.37
N LYS A 338 -2.07 21.73 3.36
CA LYS A 338 -3.12 20.71 3.42
C LYS A 338 -2.59 19.28 3.28
N LEU A 339 -1.32 19.09 2.92
CA LEU A 339 -0.76 17.75 2.73
C LEU A 339 -0.52 17.03 4.05
N ALA A 340 -1.01 15.78 4.14
CA ALA A 340 -0.78 14.91 5.29
C ALA A 340 0.59 14.22 5.26
N ASN A 341 1.18 14.04 4.07
CA ASN A 341 2.47 13.40 3.88
C ASN A 341 3.62 14.38 4.19
N THR A 342 4.25 14.22 5.35
CA THR A 342 5.27 15.13 5.85
C THR A 342 6.52 15.16 4.98
N THR A 343 6.90 14.03 4.37
CA THR A 343 8.07 13.97 3.47
C THR A 343 7.80 14.76 2.20
N LYS A 344 6.65 14.53 1.56
CA LYS A 344 6.28 15.28 0.35
C LYS A 344 6.06 16.77 0.64
N LYS A 345 5.46 17.08 1.79
CA LYS A 345 5.30 18.46 2.28
C LYS A 345 6.65 19.17 2.40
N ALA A 346 7.66 18.54 3.00
CA ALA A 346 8.99 19.12 3.17
C ALA A 346 9.73 19.34 1.85
N GLU A 347 9.63 18.38 0.91
CA GLU A 347 10.18 18.50 -0.44
C GLU A 347 9.60 19.73 -1.17
N LEU A 348 8.26 19.83 -1.21
CA LEU A 348 7.58 20.95 -1.86
C LEU A 348 7.83 22.29 -1.16
N GLN A 349 7.92 22.29 0.17
CA GLN A 349 8.24 23.51 0.93
C GLN A 349 9.63 24.04 0.59
N THR A 350 10.60 23.14 0.36
CA THR A 350 11.97 23.52 -0.02
C THR A 350 11.96 24.22 -1.38
N ALA A 351 11.26 23.64 -2.37
CA ALA A 351 11.07 24.27 -3.67
C ALA A 351 10.35 25.62 -3.56
N LEU A 352 9.26 25.70 -2.81
CA LEU A 352 8.52 26.95 -2.63
C LEU A 352 9.37 28.05 -1.96
N ASN A 353 10.22 27.69 -0.99
CA ASN A 353 11.12 28.65 -0.35
C ASN A 353 12.16 29.20 -1.32
N LYS A 354 12.63 28.39 -2.27
CA LYS A 354 13.50 28.86 -3.36
C LYS A 354 12.76 29.86 -4.26
N ALA A 355 11.53 29.55 -4.67
CA ALA A 355 10.72 30.47 -5.47
C ALA A 355 10.48 31.81 -4.77
N LYS A 356 10.19 31.77 -3.45
CA LYS A 356 10.08 32.96 -2.59
C LYS A 356 11.34 33.81 -2.64
N GLN A 357 12.51 33.19 -2.46
CA GLN A 357 13.78 33.90 -2.48
C GLN A 357 14.03 34.57 -3.84
N GLN A 358 13.86 33.83 -4.95
CA GLN A 358 14.07 34.39 -6.28
C GLN A 358 13.09 35.53 -6.61
N LEU A 359 11.84 35.46 -6.13
CA LEU A 359 10.88 36.55 -6.30
C LEU A 359 11.34 37.81 -5.54
N THR A 360 11.80 37.65 -4.29
CA THR A 360 12.36 38.75 -3.49
C THR A 360 13.57 39.35 -4.19
N ASP A 361 14.54 38.53 -4.61
CA ASP A 361 15.76 38.99 -5.30
C ASP A 361 15.42 39.78 -6.58
N ARG A 362 14.41 39.34 -7.34
CA ARG A 362 13.95 40.03 -8.55
C ARG A 362 13.31 41.39 -8.25
N ILE A 363 12.51 41.47 -7.20
CA ILE A 363 11.88 42.73 -6.76
C ILE A 363 12.98 43.71 -6.31
N GLU A 364 13.92 43.25 -5.49
CA GLU A 364 15.05 44.07 -5.02
C GLU A 364 15.94 44.55 -6.17
N ALA A 365 16.24 43.69 -7.14
CA ALA A 365 17.00 44.06 -8.33
C ALA A 365 16.28 45.12 -9.18
N THR A 366 14.96 44.97 -9.36
CA THR A 366 14.14 45.94 -10.12
C THR A 366 14.09 47.29 -9.42
N GLU A 367 13.90 47.29 -8.10
CA GLU A 367 13.89 48.51 -7.30
C GLU A 367 15.27 49.19 -7.33
N LYS A 368 16.35 48.42 -7.21
CA LYS A 368 17.70 48.97 -7.31
C LYS A 368 17.95 49.62 -8.66
N GLU A 369 17.53 48.99 -9.77
CA GLU A 369 17.66 49.57 -11.11
C GLU A 369 16.85 50.87 -11.25
N ALA A 370 15.65 50.94 -10.66
CA ALA A 370 14.85 52.16 -10.62
C ALA A 370 15.54 53.28 -9.83
N GLN A 371 16.10 52.95 -8.66
CA GLN A 371 16.88 53.88 -7.84
C GLN A 371 18.12 54.39 -8.56
N ASP A 372 18.91 53.50 -9.18
CA ASP A 372 20.13 53.87 -9.92
C ASP A 372 19.79 54.84 -11.07
N LYS A 373 18.73 54.55 -11.85
CA LYS A 373 18.27 55.42 -12.95
C LYS A 373 17.76 56.78 -12.47
N ALA A 374 16.98 56.80 -11.38
CA ALA A 374 16.49 58.05 -10.81
C ALA A 374 17.63 58.89 -10.22
N ASN A 375 18.59 58.24 -9.55
CA ASN A 375 19.78 58.90 -9.02
C ASN A 375 20.62 59.51 -10.13
N GLU A 376 20.94 58.76 -11.18
CA GLU A 376 21.67 59.26 -12.34
C GLU A 376 20.96 60.47 -12.98
N ALA A 377 19.65 60.36 -13.21
CA ALA A 377 18.87 61.45 -13.79
C ALA A 377 18.89 62.71 -12.93
N VAL A 378 18.78 62.59 -11.60
CA VAL A 378 18.82 63.73 -10.67
C VAL A 378 20.22 64.34 -10.60
N THR A 379 21.27 63.52 -10.47
CA THR A 379 22.65 64.04 -10.40
C THR A 379 23.06 64.77 -11.68
N ASN A 380 22.59 64.31 -12.84
CA ASN A 380 22.89 64.93 -14.14
C ASN A 380 22.23 66.31 -14.34
N LEU A 381 21.34 66.74 -13.44
CA LEU A 381 20.78 68.10 -13.46
C LEU A 381 21.80 69.15 -12.98
N PHE A 382 22.88 68.71 -12.33
CA PHE A 382 23.89 69.55 -11.68
C PHE A 382 25.26 69.45 -12.35
N GLU A 383 26.02 70.54 -12.28
CA GLU A 383 27.40 70.56 -12.74
C GLU A 383 28.25 69.56 -11.95
N ASN A 384 29.15 68.87 -12.64
CA ASN A 384 30.00 67.81 -12.08
C ASN A 384 29.25 66.65 -11.41
N ASN A 385 27.94 66.50 -11.70
CA ASN A 385 27.07 65.49 -11.10
C ASN A 385 26.98 65.59 -9.57
N ASP A 386 27.09 66.80 -9.02
CA ASP A 386 27.02 67.06 -7.58
C ASP A 386 25.71 67.77 -7.21
N PRO A 387 24.75 67.07 -6.56
CA PRO A 387 23.48 67.68 -6.14
C PRO A 387 23.60 68.87 -5.19
N ASP A 388 24.74 69.04 -4.52
CA ASP A 388 24.99 70.22 -3.68
C ASP A 388 25.48 71.43 -4.50
N GLY A 389 25.85 71.25 -5.76
CA GLY A 389 26.36 72.26 -6.68
C GLY A 389 25.31 73.09 -7.44
N ASP A 390 25.75 73.74 -8.51
CA ASP A 390 24.92 74.54 -9.42
C ASP A 390 24.28 73.65 -10.50
N ILE A 391 23.08 74.00 -10.97
CA ILE A 391 22.44 73.34 -12.10
C ILE A 391 23.21 73.54 -13.41
N VAL A 392 23.13 72.56 -14.32
CA VAL A 392 23.77 72.68 -15.64
C VAL A 392 23.21 73.86 -16.45
N GLY A 393 24.08 74.53 -17.20
CA GLY A 393 23.76 75.79 -17.89
C GLY A 393 22.60 75.69 -18.90
N ASN A 394 22.40 74.52 -19.51
CA ASN A 394 21.33 74.26 -20.48
C ASN A 394 20.12 73.51 -19.88
N LEU A 395 20.02 73.41 -18.55
CA LEU A 395 18.90 72.72 -17.89
C LEU A 395 17.55 73.33 -18.30
N THR A 396 16.60 72.46 -18.65
CA THR A 396 15.22 72.84 -19.00
C THR A 396 14.19 72.22 -18.06
N GLN A 397 12.95 72.70 -18.11
CA GLN A 397 11.82 72.09 -17.38
C GLN A 397 11.58 70.63 -17.81
N ASP A 398 11.79 70.30 -19.09
CA ASP A 398 11.62 68.94 -19.62
C ASP A 398 12.61 67.95 -18.98
N ASP A 399 13.81 68.41 -18.63
CA ASP A 399 14.80 67.58 -17.92
C ASP A 399 14.37 67.29 -16.48
N LEU A 400 13.77 68.28 -15.80
CA LEU A 400 13.20 68.12 -14.46
C LEU A 400 12.02 67.15 -14.46
N ASP A 401 11.14 67.24 -15.45
CA ASP A 401 9.97 66.39 -15.58
C ASP A 401 10.38 64.92 -15.83
N LYS A 402 11.41 64.69 -16.67
CA LYS A 402 11.99 63.34 -16.87
C LYS A 402 12.58 62.75 -15.59
N ALA A 403 13.30 63.55 -14.80
CA ALA A 403 13.84 63.11 -13.51
C ALA A 403 12.70 62.79 -12.53
N GLN A 404 11.65 63.62 -12.49
CA GLN A 404 10.46 63.39 -11.67
C GLN A 404 9.77 62.06 -12.03
N ASP A 405 9.62 61.75 -13.32
CA ASP A 405 9.03 60.50 -13.80
C ASP A 405 9.83 59.26 -13.37
N LEU A 406 11.15 59.36 -13.26
CA LEU A 406 12.01 58.29 -12.77
C LEU A 406 11.92 58.15 -11.25
N ILE A 407 11.92 59.26 -10.49
CA ILE A 407 11.69 59.26 -9.04
C ILE A 407 10.33 58.62 -8.71
N ASN A 408 9.30 58.90 -9.51
CA ASN A 408 7.97 58.35 -9.29
C ASN A 408 7.92 56.82 -9.38
N LYS A 409 8.86 56.19 -10.09
CA LYS A 409 9.00 54.73 -10.21
C LYS A 409 9.76 54.08 -9.05
N VAL A 410 10.50 54.87 -8.26
CA VAL A 410 11.17 54.40 -7.04
C VAL A 410 10.11 54.10 -5.98
N THR A 411 10.22 52.92 -5.37
CA THR A 411 9.28 52.46 -4.33
C THR A 411 9.85 52.58 -2.91
N ASP A 412 11.18 52.62 -2.75
CA ASP A 412 11.79 52.98 -1.46
C ASP A 412 11.51 54.45 -1.13
N GLU A 413 10.63 54.68 -0.16
CA GLU A 413 10.20 56.02 0.24
C GLU A 413 11.33 56.90 0.79
N THR A 414 12.36 56.30 1.40
CA THR A 414 13.50 57.07 1.94
C THR A 414 14.37 57.57 0.80
N LYS A 415 14.72 56.68 -0.14
CA LYS A 415 15.52 57.06 -1.31
C LYS A 415 14.74 58.00 -2.22
N LYS A 416 13.43 57.76 -2.38
CA LYS A 416 12.54 58.65 -3.13
C LYS A 416 12.50 60.05 -2.54
N ALA A 417 12.40 60.20 -1.23
CA ALA A 417 12.41 61.49 -0.56
C ALA A 417 13.74 62.23 -0.69
N GLU A 418 14.87 61.50 -0.61
CA GLU A 418 16.20 62.05 -0.85
C GLU A 418 16.30 62.64 -2.26
N LEU A 419 15.96 61.84 -3.28
CA LEU A 419 15.99 62.24 -4.68
C LEU A 419 15.02 63.40 -4.98
N GLN A 420 13.85 63.41 -4.32
CA GLN A 420 12.86 64.48 -4.49
C GLN A 420 13.39 65.81 -3.97
N ARG A 421 14.06 65.82 -2.81
CA ARG A 421 14.66 67.03 -2.24
C ARG A 421 15.75 67.60 -3.17
N ASP A 422 16.56 66.73 -3.75
CA ASP A 422 17.62 67.14 -4.68
C ASP A 422 17.01 67.69 -5.98
N LEU A 423 15.95 67.06 -6.51
CA LEU A 423 15.19 67.59 -7.65
C LEU A 423 14.54 68.95 -7.32
N ASP A 424 13.99 69.13 -6.13
CA ASP A 424 13.36 70.39 -5.72
C ASP A 424 14.39 71.52 -5.57
N ARG A 425 15.62 71.19 -5.18
CA ARG A 425 16.76 72.14 -5.23
C ARG A 425 17.05 72.58 -6.67
N ALA A 426 17.10 71.65 -7.63
CA ALA A 426 17.31 71.99 -9.04
C ALA A 426 16.18 72.89 -9.58
N LYS A 427 14.91 72.59 -9.24
CA LYS A 427 13.75 73.43 -9.59
C LYS A 427 13.90 74.85 -9.05
N GLN A 428 14.33 75.01 -7.80
CA GLN A 428 14.52 76.31 -7.19
C GLN A 428 15.62 77.10 -7.92
N GLN A 429 16.78 76.49 -8.16
CA GLN A 429 17.88 77.17 -8.86
C GLN A 429 17.49 77.58 -10.30
N LEU A 430 16.71 76.76 -11.00
CA LEU A 430 16.21 77.10 -12.34
C LEU A 430 15.30 78.32 -12.29
N THR A 431 14.40 78.36 -11.30
CA THR A 431 13.50 79.49 -11.07
C THR A 431 14.30 80.76 -10.78
N ASP A 432 15.26 80.70 -9.86
CA ASP A 432 16.13 81.83 -9.50
C ASP A 432 16.92 82.35 -10.71
N ARG A 433 17.43 81.46 -11.56
CA ARG A 433 18.15 81.81 -12.80
C ARG A 433 17.24 82.52 -13.80
N THR A 434 16.02 82.03 -13.97
CA THR A 434 15.03 82.64 -14.87
C THR A 434 14.62 84.03 -14.37
N GLU A 435 14.32 84.17 -13.08
CA GLU A 435 13.98 85.46 -12.46
C GLU A 435 15.14 86.47 -12.56
N ALA A 436 16.38 86.03 -12.32
CA ALA A 436 17.56 86.87 -12.47
C ALA A 436 17.74 87.36 -13.92
N THR A 437 17.53 86.48 -14.90
CA THR A 437 17.63 86.82 -16.33
C THR A 437 16.54 87.80 -16.75
N GLU A 438 15.30 87.60 -16.27
CA GLU A 438 14.19 88.51 -16.52
C GLU A 438 14.44 89.88 -15.88
N LYS A 439 14.95 89.92 -14.64
CA LYS A 439 15.33 91.16 -13.97
C LYS A 439 16.44 91.89 -14.71
N GLU A 440 17.48 91.20 -15.18
CA GLU A 440 18.55 91.84 -15.96
C GLU A 440 18.02 92.42 -17.29
N ALA A 441 17.11 91.71 -17.95
CA ALA A 441 16.46 92.21 -19.16
C ALA A 441 15.58 93.44 -18.87
N GLN A 442 14.85 93.43 -17.76
CA GLN A 442 14.04 94.56 -17.32
C GLN A 442 14.90 95.78 -16.95
N ASP A 443 16.00 95.57 -16.22
CA ASP A 443 16.94 96.63 -15.84
C ASP A 443 17.57 97.26 -17.09
N LYS A 444 17.97 96.46 -18.10
CA LYS A 444 18.47 96.97 -19.39
C LYS A 444 17.39 97.72 -20.18
N ALA A 445 16.16 97.22 -20.18
CA ALA A 445 15.05 97.92 -20.83
C ALA A 445 14.77 99.26 -20.15
N ASN A 446 14.76 99.30 -18.82
CA ASN A 446 14.59 100.52 -18.02
C ASN A 446 15.72 101.52 -18.26
N GLU A 447 16.97 101.07 -18.30
CA GLU A 447 18.13 101.91 -18.63
C GLU A 447 18.00 102.50 -20.04
N ALA A 448 17.66 101.67 -21.03
CA ALA A 448 17.44 102.12 -22.40
C ALA A 448 16.32 103.17 -22.50
N VAL A 449 15.18 102.95 -21.82
CA VAL A 449 14.08 103.92 -21.77
C VAL A 449 14.50 105.22 -21.07
N THR A 450 15.20 105.12 -19.94
CA THR A 450 15.61 106.29 -19.15
C THR A 450 16.60 107.17 -19.92
N ASN A 451 17.47 106.56 -20.73
CA ASN A 451 18.44 107.26 -21.58
C ASN A 451 17.79 108.06 -22.74
N LEU A 452 16.48 107.90 -23.00
CA LEU A 452 15.76 108.70 -24.01
C LEU A 452 15.35 110.10 -23.50
N PHE A 453 15.49 110.38 -22.20
CA PHE A 453 15.07 111.63 -21.56
C PHE A 453 16.25 112.49 -21.10
N GLU A 454 16.10 113.81 -21.12
CA GLU A 454 17.14 114.75 -20.68
C GLU A 454 17.50 114.54 -19.20
N ASN A 455 18.80 114.55 -18.90
CA ASN A 455 19.35 114.26 -17.56
C ASN A 455 19.00 112.87 -16.99
N ASN A 456 18.56 111.92 -17.81
CA ASN A 456 18.14 110.57 -17.38
C ASN A 456 16.97 110.61 -16.38
N ASP A 457 16.08 111.59 -16.51
CA ASP A 457 14.86 111.71 -15.71
C ASP A 457 13.65 111.33 -16.58
N PRO A 458 12.99 110.18 -16.34
CA PRO A 458 11.85 109.73 -17.14
C PRO A 458 10.62 110.63 -17.01
N ASP A 459 10.59 111.57 -16.04
CA ASP A 459 9.55 112.60 -15.92
C ASP A 459 9.93 113.93 -16.64
N GLY A 460 11.11 113.99 -17.29
CA GLY A 460 11.66 115.16 -17.98
C GLY A 460 11.35 115.25 -19.49
N ASP A 461 11.90 116.27 -20.17
CA ASP A 461 11.77 116.43 -21.62
C ASP A 461 12.60 115.38 -22.37
N ILE A 462 12.10 114.92 -23.53
CA ILE A 462 12.80 113.97 -24.39
C ILE A 462 14.03 114.64 -25.04
N VAL A 463 15.14 113.91 -25.18
CA VAL A 463 16.36 114.43 -25.82
C VAL A 463 16.05 114.91 -27.25
N GLY A 464 16.32 116.18 -27.56
CA GLY A 464 15.81 116.90 -28.74
C GLY A 464 16.26 116.43 -30.15
N ASN A 465 16.91 115.27 -30.27
CA ASN A 465 17.53 114.78 -31.52
C ASN A 465 17.10 113.36 -31.94
N LEU A 466 16.03 112.79 -31.37
CA LEU A 466 15.60 111.42 -31.69
C LEU A 466 15.03 111.30 -33.12
N THR A 467 15.34 110.19 -33.78
CA THR A 467 14.77 109.77 -35.07
C THR A 467 13.75 108.64 -34.89
N GLN A 468 13.03 108.26 -35.95
CA GLN A 468 12.04 107.16 -35.89
C GLN A 468 12.69 105.78 -35.67
N ASP A 469 14.00 105.66 -35.90
CA ASP A 469 14.77 104.42 -35.74
C ASP A 469 15.43 104.28 -34.34
N ASP A 470 15.34 105.33 -33.49
CA ASP A 470 15.77 105.35 -32.08
C ASP A 470 14.60 105.02 -31.14
#